data_AF-E9EK14-F1
#
_entry.id   AF-E9EK14-F1
#
_cell.length_a   1.000
_cell.length_b   1.000
_cell.length_c   1.000
_cell.angle_alpha   90.00
_cell.angle_beta   90.00
_cell.angle_gamma   90.00
#
_symmetry.space_group_name_H-M   'P 1'
#
loop_
_entity.id
_entity.type
_entity.pdbx_description
1 polymer ?
#
loop_
_entity_poly.entity_id
_entity_poly.type
_entity_poly.pdbx_seq_one_letter_code
_entity_poly.pdbx_strand_id
1 'polypeptide(L)'
;MLLSNTALLLLSVMQPALGQATAGCGSEELMFKQLTPEQVTLAYNVKSTGCDAGVRTWVGVWDAYAPLPLISNFKAWQYLEGNKGEVNFSKTELGSGVWKAGFFCDDGWRTLFALSGNFELTPNGSGNS
;
A
#
# COMPACT_ATOMS: atom_id res chain seq x y z
N MET A 1 7.70 62.37 23.55
CA MET A 1 7.85 61.27 24.53
C MET A 1 6.73 60.26 24.28
N LEU A 2 7.12 58.99 24.15
CA LEU A 2 6.36 57.71 24.24
C LEU A 2 5.04 57.57 23.43
N LEU A 3 4.99 56.79 22.34
CA LEU A 3 4.91 55.30 22.23
C LEU A 3 3.61 54.69 22.78
N SER A 4 2.80 54.12 21.87
CA SER A 4 1.78 53.08 22.12
C SER A 4 1.33 52.56 20.74
N ASN A 5 1.18 51.28 20.43
CA ASN A 5 1.61 50.03 21.02
C ASN A 5 1.66 49.02 19.87
N THR A 6 2.72 48.23 19.84
CA THR A 6 3.01 47.16 18.90
C THR A 6 1.95 46.06 18.96
N ALA A 7 1.26 45.78 17.86
CA ALA A 7 0.48 44.56 17.72
C ALA A 7 1.40 43.43 17.24
N LEU A 8 1.84 42.58 18.16
CA LEU A 8 2.50 41.30 17.87
C LEU A 8 1.42 40.30 17.42
N LEU A 9 1.31 40.08 16.10
CA LEU A 9 0.60 38.93 15.57
C LEU A 9 1.50 37.68 15.68
N LEU A 10 1.37 36.97 16.80
CA LEU A 10 1.86 35.60 16.95
C LEU A 10 0.96 34.67 16.12
N LEU A 11 1.31 34.52 14.84
CA LEU A 11 0.68 33.54 13.95
C LEU A 11 1.31 32.17 14.16
N SER A 12 0.53 31.32 14.82
CA SER A 12 0.34 29.89 14.54
C SER A 12 1.57 29.04 14.25
N VAL A 13 2.03 28.37 15.32
CA VAL A 13 2.37 26.94 15.43
C VAL A 13 2.61 26.19 14.12
N MET A 14 3.85 25.70 13.97
CA MET A 14 4.33 24.59 13.15
C MET A 14 3.33 24.04 12.12
N GLN A 15 3.52 24.47 10.88
CA GLN A 15 3.11 23.66 9.74
C GLN A 15 3.85 22.31 9.86
N PRO A 16 3.17 21.16 9.77
CA PRO A 16 3.87 19.91 9.50
C PRO A 16 4.58 20.13 8.17
N ALA A 17 5.90 20.12 8.20
CA ALA A 17 6.67 19.89 6.99
C ALA A 17 6.30 18.50 6.50
N LEU A 18 5.24 18.40 5.68
CA LEU A 18 5.07 17.28 4.78
C LEU A 18 6.25 17.35 3.84
N GLY A 19 7.31 16.63 4.20
CA GLY A 19 8.43 16.36 3.34
C GLY A 19 7.91 15.82 2.02
N GLN A 20 8.19 16.58 0.96
CA GLN A 20 8.44 16.12 -0.40
C GLN A 20 7.73 14.82 -0.79
N ALA A 21 6.53 14.94 -1.38
CA ALA A 21 6.16 14.01 -2.43
C ALA A 21 7.09 14.29 -3.61
N THR A 22 8.24 13.61 -3.64
CA THR A 22 9.08 13.52 -4.83
C THR A 22 8.21 13.04 -5.98
N ALA A 23 8.29 13.76 -7.10
CA ALA A 23 7.68 13.35 -8.36
C ALA A 23 8.29 12.00 -8.77
N GLY A 24 7.62 10.92 -8.39
CA GLY A 24 7.91 9.57 -8.83
C GLY A 24 7.20 9.33 -10.15
N CYS A 25 7.97 9.00 -11.19
CA CYS A 25 7.46 8.57 -12.49
C CYS A 25 6.32 7.56 -12.32
N GLY A 26 5.12 7.93 -12.79
CA GLY A 26 3.99 7.01 -12.91
C GLY A 26 3.57 6.33 -11.59
N SER A 27 3.31 7.09 -10.53
CA SER A 27 2.82 6.53 -9.26
C SER A 27 1.55 5.69 -9.47
N GLU A 28 1.72 4.37 -9.54
CA GLU A 28 0.67 3.42 -9.17
C GLU A 28 0.36 3.65 -7.70
N GLU A 29 -0.90 3.93 -7.38
CA GLU A 29 -1.30 4.16 -6.00
C GLU A 29 -1.66 2.81 -5.40
N LEU A 30 -0.65 2.13 -4.86
CA LEU A 30 -0.79 0.89 -4.11
C LEU A 30 -0.82 1.24 -2.63
N MET A 31 -2.03 1.30 -2.07
CA MET A 31 -2.24 1.66 -0.68
C MET A 31 -2.81 0.50 0.09
N PHE A 32 -2.01 -0.06 1.00
CA PHE A 32 -2.53 -0.90 2.06
C PHE A 32 -3.19 -0.01 3.11
N LYS A 33 -4.46 -0.29 3.37
CA LYS A 33 -5.20 0.32 4.47
C LYS A 33 -5.73 -0.78 5.37
N GLN A 34 -5.35 -0.73 6.64
CA GLN A 34 -5.99 -1.54 7.67
C GLN A 34 -7.38 -0.95 7.92
N LEU A 35 -8.41 -1.58 7.35
CA LEU A 35 -9.80 -1.11 7.46
C LEU A 35 -10.54 -1.72 8.65
N THR A 36 -10.21 -2.95 9.05
CA THR A 36 -10.88 -3.65 10.14
C THR A 36 -9.88 -4.39 11.04
N PRO A 37 -10.30 -4.84 12.25
CA PRO A 37 -9.45 -5.66 13.11
C PRO A 37 -9.05 -6.99 12.45
N GLU A 38 -9.91 -7.55 11.60
CA GLU A 38 -9.78 -8.91 11.08
C GLU A 38 -9.22 -8.98 9.65
N GLN A 39 -9.36 -7.90 8.87
CA GLN A 39 -8.95 -7.85 7.47
C GLN A 39 -7.98 -6.70 7.21
N VAL A 40 -7.12 -6.90 6.22
CA VAL A 40 -6.35 -5.82 5.60
C VAL A 40 -6.88 -5.63 4.18
N THR A 41 -7.08 -4.36 3.81
CA THR A 41 -7.56 -4.01 2.48
C THR A 41 -6.43 -3.40 1.69
N LEU A 42 -6.21 -3.93 0.50
CA LEU A 42 -5.30 -3.36 -0.47
C LEU A 42 -6.13 -2.62 -1.52
N ALA A 43 -6.09 -1.30 -1.46
CA ALA A 43 -6.58 -0.45 -2.53
C ALA A 43 -5.49 -0.33 -3.60
N TYR A 44 -5.88 -0.48 -4.86
CA TYR A 44 -4.96 -0.42 -5.98
C TYR A 44 -5.54 0.42 -7.11
N ASN A 45 -4.67 1.18 -7.76
CA ASN A 45 -4.97 1.93 -8.96
C ASN A 45 -3.74 1.87 -9.88
N VAL A 46 -3.74 0.88 -10.76
CA VAL A 46 -2.66 0.59 -11.70
C VAL A 46 -3.04 1.17 -13.06
N LYS A 47 -2.23 2.07 -13.61
CA LYS A 47 -2.58 2.77 -14.86
C LYS A 47 -2.50 1.88 -16.09
N SER A 48 -1.60 0.90 -16.07
CA SER A 48 -1.43 -0.10 -17.12
C SER A 48 -0.78 -1.34 -16.53
N THR A 49 -1.29 -2.52 -16.86
CA THR A 49 -0.74 -3.79 -16.38
C THR A 49 0.34 -4.33 -17.31
N GLY A 50 0.40 -3.85 -18.56
CA GLY A 50 1.27 -4.43 -19.58
C GLY A 50 0.93 -5.87 -19.97
N CYS A 51 -0.15 -6.45 -19.44
CA CYS A 51 -0.58 -7.81 -19.76
C CYS A 51 -1.27 -7.84 -21.13
N ASP A 52 -1.18 -8.99 -21.80
CA ASP A 52 -1.91 -9.24 -23.05
C ASP A 52 -3.43 -9.15 -22.86
N ALA A 53 -4.15 -8.81 -23.93
CA ALA A 53 -5.60 -8.68 -23.90
C ALA A 53 -6.27 -10.01 -23.50
N GLY A 54 -7.17 -9.95 -22.52
CA GLY A 54 -7.89 -11.12 -22.00
C GLY A 54 -7.12 -11.93 -20.96
N VAL A 55 -5.87 -11.58 -20.66
CA VAL A 55 -5.13 -12.18 -19.54
C VAL A 55 -5.65 -11.62 -18.22
N ARG A 56 -6.03 -12.51 -17.30
CA ARG A 56 -6.44 -12.12 -15.95
C ARG A 56 -5.24 -11.64 -15.17
N THR A 57 -5.47 -10.70 -14.27
CA THR A 57 -4.46 -10.22 -13.33
C THR A 57 -4.80 -10.66 -11.93
N TRP A 58 -3.78 -10.85 -11.11
CA TRP A 58 -3.93 -11.26 -9.73
C TRP A 58 -2.88 -10.57 -8.87
N VAL A 59 -3.15 -10.54 -7.58
CA VAL A 59 -2.24 -10.00 -6.57
C VAL A 59 -1.97 -11.08 -5.53
N GLY A 60 -0.70 -11.24 -5.18
CA GLY A 60 -0.26 -12.10 -4.09
C GLY A 60 0.37 -11.29 -2.98
N VAL A 61 0.39 -11.85 -1.77
CA VAL A 61 1.04 -11.27 -0.59
C VAL A 61 2.18 -12.19 -0.15
N TRP A 62 3.35 -11.61 0.09
CA TRP A 62 4.56 -12.28 0.56
C TRP A 62 5.10 -11.61 1.79
N ASP A 63 5.91 -12.36 2.55
CA ASP A 63 6.82 -11.75 3.51
C ASP A 63 7.67 -10.68 2.81
N ALA A 64 7.86 -9.54 3.47
CA ALA A 64 8.57 -8.40 2.89
C ALA A 64 10.00 -8.75 2.46
N TYR A 65 10.64 -9.71 3.14
CA TYR A 65 12.00 -10.16 2.89
C TYR A 65 12.08 -11.34 1.91
N ALA A 66 10.95 -11.79 1.35
CA ALA A 66 10.94 -12.82 0.31
C ALA A 66 11.82 -12.39 -0.87
N PRO A 67 12.75 -13.26 -1.34
CA PRO A 67 13.66 -12.91 -2.42
C PRO A 67 12.91 -12.81 -3.75
N LEU A 68 13.40 -11.95 -4.64
CA LEU A 68 12.93 -11.87 -6.02
C LEU A 68 13.55 -12.99 -6.88
N PRO A 69 12.86 -13.51 -7.90
CA PRO A 69 11.51 -13.10 -8.33
C PRO A 69 10.41 -13.73 -7.46
N LEU A 70 9.30 -13.00 -7.25
CA LEU A 70 8.15 -13.44 -6.46
C LEU A 70 7.27 -14.42 -7.24
N ILE A 71 7.80 -15.59 -7.58
CA ILE A 71 7.13 -16.58 -8.46
C ILE A 71 6.39 -17.68 -7.71
N SER A 72 6.59 -17.82 -6.39
CA SER A 72 5.97 -18.88 -5.56
C SER A 72 5.95 -18.48 -4.10
N ASN A 73 5.29 -19.28 -3.24
CA ASN A 73 5.24 -19.09 -1.78
C ASN A 73 4.56 -17.79 -1.31
N PHE A 74 3.59 -17.29 -2.07
CA PHE A 74 2.69 -16.27 -1.51
C PHE A 74 1.91 -16.88 -0.34
N LYS A 75 1.59 -16.04 0.64
CA LYS A 75 0.79 -16.43 1.80
C LYS A 75 -0.70 -16.44 1.48
N ALA A 76 -1.14 -15.44 0.70
CA ALA A 76 -2.50 -15.28 0.23
C ALA A 76 -2.47 -14.64 -1.16
N TRP A 77 -3.51 -14.83 -1.96
CA TRP A 77 -3.63 -14.23 -3.29
C TRP A 77 -5.09 -14.13 -3.72
N GLN A 78 -5.38 -13.19 -4.63
CA GLN A 78 -6.71 -13.01 -5.23
C GLN A 78 -6.61 -12.51 -6.66
N TYR A 79 -7.59 -12.86 -7.50
CA TYR A 79 -7.77 -12.25 -8.81
C TYR A 79 -8.27 -10.80 -8.67
N LEU A 80 -7.94 -9.98 -9.67
CA LEU A 80 -8.38 -8.60 -9.76
C LEU A 80 -9.55 -8.49 -10.73
N GLU A 81 -10.54 -7.68 -10.38
CA GLU A 81 -11.71 -7.41 -11.24
C GLU A 81 -11.42 -6.34 -12.31
N GLY A 82 -10.22 -5.75 -12.28
CA GLY A 82 -9.80 -4.70 -13.21
C GLY A 82 -8.51 -4.04 -12.76
N ASN A 83 -8.21 -2.88 -13.34
CA ASN A 83 -6.96 -2.14 -13.06
C ASN A 83 -7.05 -1.22 -11.83
N LYS A 84 -8.25 -1.06 -11.27
CA LYS A 84 -8.51 -0.30 -10.06
C LYS A 84 -9.54 -1.01 -9.20
N GLY A 85 -9.33 -1.02 -7.88
CA GLY A 85 -10.27 -1.62 -6.95
C GLY A 85 -9.67 -1.83 -5.57
N GLU A 86 -10.28 -2.75 -4.82
CA GLU A 86 -9.85 -3.17 -3.50
C GLU A 86 -9.89 -4.69 -3.41
N VAL A 87 -8.93 -5.28 -2.71
CA VAL A 87 -8.97 -6.70 -2.29
C VAL A 87 -8.77 -6.80 -0.79
N ASN A 88 -9.45 -7.78 -0.17
CA ASN A 88 -9.42 -7.99 1.27
C ASN A 88 -8.71 -9.28 1.62
N PHE A 89 -7.67 -9.22 2.44
CA PHE A 89 -6.97 -10.39 2.95
C PHE A 89 -7.25 -10.57 4.44
N SER A 90 -7.38 -11.83 4.87
CA SER A 90 -7.54 -12.14 6.29
C SER A 90 -6.24 -11.94 7.04
N LYS A 91 -6.27 -11.20 8.17
CA LYS A 91 -5.10 -11.10 9.04
C LYS A 91 -4.77 -12.42 9.75
N THR A 92 -5.74 -13.31 9.93
CA THR A 92 -5.44 -14.64 10.51
C THR A 92 -4.69 -15.53 9.53
N GLU A 93 -4.95 -15.37 8.23
CA GLU A 93 -4.23 -16.07 7.17
C GLU A 93 -2.82 -15.51 7.01
N LEU A 94 -2.69 -14.18 6.96
CA LEU A 94 -1.37 -13.54 6.83
C LEU A 94 -0.53 -13.73 8.09
N GLY A 95 -1.11 -13.47 9.27
CA GLY A 95 -0.40 -13.38 10.54
C GLY A 95 0.25 -12.01 10.75
N SER A 96 0.82 -11.82 11.95
CA SER A 96 1.61 -10.63 12.25
C SER A 96 2.95 -10.68 11.52
N GLY A 97 3.44 -9.53 11.04
CA GLY A 97 4.72 -9.44 10.33
C GLY A 97 4.78 -8.27 9.37
N VAL A 98 5.87 -8.20 8.61
CA VAL A 98 6.06 -7.21 7.54
C VAL A 98 5.85 -7.92 6.20
N TRP A 99 4.97 -7.35 5.39
CA TRP A 99 4.47 -7.97 4.18
C TRP A 99 4.64 -7.02 2.99
N LYS A 100 4.59 -7.59 1.78
CA LYS A 100 4.50 -6.85 0.52
C LYS A 100 3.56 -7.57 -0.44
N ALA A 101 2.99 -6.85 -1.39
CA ALA A 101 2.20 -7.44 -2.47
C ALA A 101 2.83 -7.22 -3.83
N GLY A 102 2.72 -8.25 -4.66
CA GLY A 102 3.07 -8.21 -6.08
C GLY A 102 1.84 -8.47 -6.94
N PHE A 103 1.74 -7.74 -8.04
CA PHE A 103 0.67 -7.83 -9.01
C PHE A 103 1.20 -8.45 -10.31
N PHE A 104 0.47 -9.42 -10.84
CA PHE A 104 0.95 -10.29 -11.90
C PHE A 104 -0.08 -10.51 -13.00
N CYS A 105 0.41 -10.73 -14.21
CA CYS A 105 -0.35 -11.32 -15.30
C CYS A 105 -0.46 -12.85 -15.07
N ASP A 106 -1.65 -13.43 -15.26
CA ASP A 106 -1.88 -14.89 -15.28
C ASP A 106 -1.60 -15.47 -16.68
N ASP A 107 -0.40 -15.18 -17.19
CA ASP A 107 0.08 -15.54 -18.54
C ASP A 107 0.90 -16.84 -18.56
N GLY A 108 0.91 -17.59 -17.43
CA GLY A 108 1.75 -18.77 -17.23
C GLY A 108 3.20 -18.45 -16.81
N TRP A 109 3.67 -17.23 -17.05
CA TRP A 109 4.99 -16.74 -16.65
C TRP A 109 4.97 -15.97 -15.33
N ARG A 110 3.79 -15.53 -14.89
CA ARG A 110 3.60 -14.69 -13.69
C ARG A 110 4.45 -13.44 -13.83
N THR A 111 4.23 -12.69 -14.90
CA THR A 111 4.92 -11.42 -15.15
C THR A 111 4.51 -10.39 -14.10
N LEU A 112 5.46 -9.95 -13.26
CA LEU A 112 5.24 -8.90 -12.25
C LEU A 112 5.16 -7.54 -12.94
N PHE A 113 4.04 -6.84 -12.77
CA PHE A 113 3.86 -5.50 -13.34
C PHE A 113 3.82 -4.39 -12.29
N ALA A 114 3.44 -4.71 -11.05
CA ALA A 114 3.43 -3.74 -9.95
C ALA A 114 3.84 -4.40 -8.63
N LEU A 115 4.54 -3.65 -7.77
CA LEU A 115 4.96 -4.11 -6.44
C LEU A 115 4.66 -3.02 -5.41
N SER A 116 4.01 -3.38 -4.32
CA SER A 116 3.74 -2.45 -3.22
C SER A 116 4.99 -2.14 -2.41
N GLY A 117 4.93 -1.04 -1.65
CA GLY A 117 5.79 -0.89 -0.48
C GLY A 117 5.49 -1.95 0.58
N ASN A 118 6.37 -2.03 1.58
CA ASN A 118 6.15 -2.91 2.73
C ASN A 118 5.03 -2.35 3.62
N PHE A 119 4.25 -3.24 4.22
CA PHE A 119 3.24 -2.92 5.22
C PHE A 119 3.35 -3.86 6.42
N GLU A 120 3.09 -3.35 7.61
CA GLU A 120 3.19 -4.11 8.86
C GLU A 120 1.79 -4.49 9.35
N LEU A 121 1.64 -5.75 9.76
CA LEU A 121 0.48 -6.23 10.49
C LEU A 121 0.92 -6.52 11.93
N THR A 122 0.40 -5.74 12.87
CA THR A 122 0.59 -5.99 14.29
C THR A 122 -0.33 -7.12 14.75
N PRO A 123 0.04 -7.86 15.82
CA PRO A 123 -0.87 -8.83 16.43
C PRO A 123 -2.19 -8.14 16.82
N ASN A 124 -3.31 -8.87 16.71
CA ASN A 124 -4.62 -8.40 17.17
C ASN A 124 -4.56 -8.16 18.69
N GLY A 125 -4.19 -6.95 19.10
CA GLY A 125 -3.95 -6.64 20.51
C GLY A 125 -3.33 -5.26 20.82
N SER A 126 -3.22 -4.33 19.87
CA SER A 126 -2.85 -2.93 20.17
C SER A 126 -4.01 -1.99 19.84
N GLY A 127 -5.15 -2.24 20.49
CA GLY A 127 -6.16 -1.21 20.70
C GLY A 127 -5.83 -0.53 22.02
N ASN A 128 -5.13 0.61 21.96
CA ASN A 128 -4.98 1.47 23.12
C ASN A 128 -6.30 2.21 23.34
N SER A 129 -7.03 1.87 24.39
CA SER A 129 -7.97 2.77 25.08
C SER A 129 -8.08 2.32 26.53
#